data_AF-A0A1C7F6R0-F1
#
_entry.id   AF-A0A1C7F6R0-F1
#
_cell.length_a   1.000
_cell.length_b   1.000
_cell.length_c   1.000
_cell.angle_alpha   90.00
_cell.angle_beta   90.00
_cell.angle_gamma   90.00
#
_symmetry.space_group_name_H-M   'P 1'
#
loop_
_entity.id
_entity.type
_entity.pdbx_description
1 polymer ?
#
loop_
_entity_poly.entity_id
_entity_poly.type
_entity_poly.pdbx_seq_one_letter_code
_entity_poly.pdbx_strand_id
1 'polypeptide(L)'
;MIKKNDRAPIVVAKGVDHMAMKIREVAREHNIYIIPAPPLARALYHSTELEQEIPDGLFTAVAQILAYVFQLKQYRKRGGQRPNLKTSELPIPTELRK
;
A
#
# COMPACT_ATOMS: atom_id res chain seq x y z
N MET A 1 9.57 14.48 -18.19
CA MET A 1 10.32 13.20 -18.08
C MET A 1 10.06 12.63 -16.69
N ILE A 2 9.19 11.62 -16.54
CA ILE A 2 9.04 10.93 -15.24
C ILE A 2 10.25 10.00 -15.11
N LYS A 3 11.17 10.31 -14.20
CA LYS A 3 12.31 9.44 -13.91
C LYS A 3 11.77 8.10 -13.41
N LYS A 4 12.02 7.03 -14.18
CA LYS A 4 11.98 5.66 -13.69
C LYS A 4 13.13 5.56 -12.69
N ASN A 5 12.81 5.58 -11.40
CA ASN A 5 13.78 5.35 -10.35
C ASN A 5 13.45 3.98 -9.78
N ASP A 6 14.43 3.06 -9.80
CA ASP A 6 14.41 1.78 -9.09
C ASP A 6 14.46 1.98 -7.56
N ARG A 7 13.73 2.99 -7.06
CA ARG A 7 13.65 3.34 -5.65
C ARG A 7 12.52 2.55 -5.03
N ALA A 8 12.78 2.06 -3.82
CA ALA A 8 11.77 1.40 -3.03
C ALA A 8 10.56 2.32 -2.81
N PRO A 9 9.36 1.76 -2.58
CA PRO A 9 8.20 2.56 -2.21
C PRO A 9 8.48 3.41 -0.96
N ILE A 10 8.01 4.66 -0.98
CA ILE A 10 8.21 5.63 0.11
C ILE A 10 6.90 5.87 0.85
N VAL A 11 6.98 6.03 2.18
CA VAL A 11 5.84 6.44 3.01
C VAL A 11 5.68 7.95 2.95
N VAL A 12 4.67 8.43 2.22
CA VAL A 12 4.39 9.87 2.07
C VAL A 12 3.42 10.41 3.12
N ALA A 13 2.67 9.53 3.78
CA ALA A 13 1.74 9.88 4.85
C ALA A 13 1.50 8.66 5.75
N LYS A 14 1.49 8.86 7.08
CA LYS A 14 1.10 7.85 8.07
C LYS A 14 0.44 8.52 9.27
N GLY A 15 -0.42 7.80 9.97
CA GLY A 15 -1.11 8.31 11.16
C GLY A 15 -2.00 7.26 11.80
N VAL A 16 -2.45 7.55 13.02
CA VAL A 16 -3.45 6.77 13.78
C VAL A 16 -4.68 7.63 14.06
N ASP A 17 -5.77 6.98 14.47
CA ASP A 17 -7.01 7.62 14.91
C ASP A 17 -7.51 8.73 13.97
N HIS A 18 -7.63 9.96 14.46
CA HIS A 18 -8.10 11.11 13.70
C HIS A 18 -7.25 11.40 12.45
N MET A 19 -5.92 11.23 12.55
CA MET A 19 -5.02 11.46 11.42
C MET A 19 -5.24 10.40 10.34
N ALA A 20 -5.40 9.13 10.73
CA ALA A 20 -5.73 8.06 9.79
C ALA A 20 -7.09 8.30 9.10
N MET A 21 -8.08 8.82 9.84
CA MET A 21 -9.36 9.22 9.26
C MET A 21 -9.19 10.32 8.21
N LYS A 22 -8.40 11.38 8.52
CA LYS A 22 -8.16 12.48 7.59
C LYS A 22 -7.39 12.05 6.34
N ILE A 23 -6.39 11.18 6.47
CA ILE A 23 -5.66 10.61 5.32
C ILE A 23 -6.64 9.86 4.40
N ARG A 24 -7.55 9.06 4.97
CA ARG A 24 -8.56 8.33 4.18
C ARG A 24 -9.59 9.24 3.54
N GLU A 25 -9.93 10.35 4.17
CA GLU A 25 -10.83 11.38 3.62
C GLU A 25 -10.20 12.00 2.36
N VAL A 26 -8.99 12.55 2.48
CA VAL A 26 -8.24 13.15 1.36
C VAL A 26 -7.99 12.13 0.24
N ALA A 27 -7.64 10.88 0.60
CA ALA A 27 -7.48 9.81 -0.38
C ALA A 27 -8.75 9.58 -1.22
N ARG A 28 -9.95 9.64 -0.62
CA ARG A 28 -11.21 9.50 -1.36
C ARG A 28 -11.47 10.68 -2.28
N GLU A 29 -11.25 11.90 -1.81
CA GLU A 29 -11.39 13.14 -2.60
C GLU A 29 -10.54 13.10 -3.87
N HIS A 30 -9.33 12.53 -3.77
CA HIS A 30 -8.39 12.39 -4.87
C HIS A 30 -8.48 11.05 -5.64
N ASN A 31 -9.53 10.24 -5.41
CA ASN A 31 -9.73 8.95 -6.07
C ASN A 31 -8.55 7.96 -5.90
N ILE A 32 -7.87 8.03 -4.75
CA ILE A 32 -6.81 7.10 -4.36
C ILE A 32 -7.45 5.83 -3.77
N TYR A 33 -6.99 4.67 -4.22
CA TYR A 33 -7.48 3.38 -3.72
C TYR A 33 -7.04 3.16 -2.27
N ILE A 34 -8.00 2.78 -1.41
CA ILE A 34 -7.76 2.40 -0.01
C ILE A 34 -7.89 0.89 0.10
N ILE A 35 -6.79 0.19 0.38
CA ILE A 35 -6.75 -1.28 0.47
C ILE A 35 -6.54 -1.69 1.94
N PRO A 36 -7.53 -2.33 2.60
CA PRO A 36 -7.36 -2.81 3.98
C PRO A 36 -6.42 -4.02 4.01
N ALA A 37 -5.23 -3.85 4.59
CA ALA A 37 -4.28 -4.91 4.88
C ALA A 37 -3.71 -4.72 6.29
N PRO A 38 -4.46 -5.06 7.36
CA PRO A 38 -4.10 -4.66 8.72
C PRO A 38 -2.70 -5.09 9.19
N PRO A 39 -2.19 -6.31 8.89
CA PRO A 39 -0.82 -6.68 9.24
C PRO A 39 0.23 -5.84 8.51
N LEU A 40 0.06 -5.61 7.21
CA LEU A 40 0.99 -4.81 6.41
C LEU A 40 0.97 -3.33 6.82
N ALA A 41 -0.22 -2.77 7.08
CA ALA A 41 -0.37 -1.39 7.50
C ALA A 41 0.37 -1.12 8.83
N ARG A 42 0.28 -2.05 9.80
CA ARG A 42 1.03 -1.96 11.06
C ARG A 42 2.53 -2.11 10.85
N ALA A 43 2.95 -3.08 10.06
CA ALA A 43 4.37 -3.26 9.71
C ALA A 43 4.96 -1.98 9.11
N LEU A 44 4.29 -1.37 8.13
CA LEU A 44 4.72 -0.10 7.52
C LEU A 44 4.74 1.05 8.52
N TYR A 45 3.70 1.16 9.36
CA TYR A 45 3.60 2.24 10.35
C TYR A 45 4.76 2.23 11.36
N HIS A 46 5.16 1.03 11.80
CA HIS A 46 6.19 0.86 12.84
C HIS A 46 7.63 0.72 12.31
N SER A 47 7.81 0.39 11.03
CA SER A 47 9.14 0.14 10.46
C SER A 47 9.62 1.22 9.49
N THR A 48 8.80 2.25 9.20
CA THR A 48 9.15 3.28 8.22
C THR A 48 8.68 4.66 8.69
N GLU A 49 9.57 5.66 8.68
CA GLU A 49 9.21 7.05 8.92
C GLU A 49 8.70 7.76 7.67
N LEU A 50 8.14 8.95 7.86
CA LEU A 50 7.72 9.79 6.74
C LEU A 50 8.91 10.10 5.83
N GLU A 51 8.63 10.10 4.53
CA GLU A 51 9.58 10.36 3.44
C GLU A 51 10.74 9.35 3.34
N GLN A 52 10.62 8.22 4.04
CA GLN A 52 11.59 7.12 3.97
C GLN A 52 11.08 5.96 3.12
N GLU A 53 12.05 5.25 2.54
CA GLU A 53 11.85 3.99 1.84
C GLU A 53 11.43 2.89 2.83
N ILE A 54 10.51 2.02 2.41
CA ILE A 54 10.12 0.85 3.21
C ILE A 54 11.29 -0.14 3.34
N PRO A 55 11.34 -0.98 4.38
CA PRO A 55 12.32 -2.06 4.47
C PRO A 55 12.16 -3.09 3.34
N ASP A 56 13.27 -3.65 2.87
CA ASP A 56 13.33 -4.72 1.86
C ASP A 56 12.39 -5.88 2.16
N GLY A 57 12.27 -6.25 3.43
CA GLY A 57 11.37 -7.31 3.90
C GLY A 57 9.89 -7.09 3.56
N LEU A 58 9.47 -5.85 3.29
CA LEU A 58 8.09 -5.50 2.91
C LEU A 58 7.89 -5.31 1.41
N PHE A 59 8.95 -5.40 0.59
CA PHE A 59 8.88 -5.12 -0.84
C PHE A 59 7.87 -6.03 -1.55
N THR A 60 7.92 -7.34 -1.31
CA THR A 60 7.04 -8.29 -1.96
C THR A 60 5.57 -8.04 -1.61
N ALA A 61 5.26 -7.78 -0.34
CA ALA A 61 3.90 -7.48 0.09
C ALA A 61 3.37 -6.19 -0.54
N VAL A 62 4.20 -5.13 -0.58
CA VAL A 62 3.82 -3.86 -1.21
C VAL A 62 3.70 -4.00 -2.73
N ALA A 63 4.57 -4.76 -3.38
CA ALA A 63 4.48 -5.05 -4.81
C ALA A 63 3.16 -5.76 -5.16
N GLN A 64 2.70 -6.70 -4.33
CA GLN A 64 1.41 -7.36 -4.51
C GLN A 64 0.22 -6.37 -4.38
N ILE A 65 0.28 -5.42 -3.45
CA ILE A 65 -0.72 -4.33 -3.34
C ILE A 65 -0.71 -3.47 -4.60
N LEU A 66 0.46 -3.05 -5.07
CA LEU A 66 0.58 -2.21 -6.27
C LEU A 66 0.09 -2.94 -7.52
N ALA A 67 0.43 -4.22 -7.67
CA ALA A 67 -0.07 -5.08 -8.75
C ALA A 67 -1.59 -5.21 -8.70
N TYR A 68 -2.17 -5.41 -7.51
CA TYR A 68 -3.62 -5.46 -7.32
C TYR A 68 -4.29 -4.15 -7.72
N VAL A 69 -3.76 -3.00 -7.28
CA VAL A 69 -4.29 -1.69 -7.65
C VAL A 69 -4.20 -1.47 -9.16
N PHE A 70 -3.11 -1.88 -9.80
CA PHE A 70 -2.96 -1.81 -11.25
C PHE A 70 -4.02 -2.65 -11.96
N GLN A 71 -4.19 -3.93 -11.57
CA GLN A 71 -5.22 -4.80 -12.14
C GLN A 71 -6.63 -4.26 -11.91
N LEU A 72 -6.90 -3.69 -10.73
CA LEU A 72 -8.20 -3.11 -10.39
C LEU A 72 -8.52 -1.89 -11.26
N LYS A 73 -7.51 -1.06 -11.57
CA LYS A 73 -7.64 0.03 -12.54
C LYS A 73 -7.94 -0.49 -13.95
N GLN A 74 -7.31 -1.60 -14.38
CA GLN A 74 -7.58 -2.20 -15.69
C GLN A 74 -8.99 -2.78 -15.77
N TYR A 75 -9.42 -3.53 -14.74
CA TYR A 75 -10.77 -4.07 -14.63
C TYR A 75 -11.83 -2.96 -14.72
N ARG A 76 -11.65 -1.84 -14.02
CA ARG A 76 -12.59 -0.70 -14.11
C ARG A 76 -12.64 -0.06 -15.49
N LYS A 77 -11.58 -0.13 -16.29
CA LYS A 77 -11.52 0.45 -17.64
C LYS A 77 -12.06 -0.47 -18.73
N ARG A 78 -11.81 -1.78 -18.61
CA ARG A 78 -12.02 -2.76 -19.69
C ARG A 78 -13.01 -3.87 -19.34
N GLY A 79 -13.49 -3.95 -18.10
CA GLY A 79 -14.30 -5.07 -17.62
C GLY A 79 -13.46 -6.34 -17.41
N GLY A 80 -14.12 -7.51 -17.44
CA GLY A 80 -13.50 -8.83 -17.26
C GLY A 80 -13.55 -9.35 -15.83
N GLN A 81 -12.60 -10.20 -15.45
CA GLN A 81 -12.54 -10.75 -14.10
C GLN A 81 -12.00 -9.71 -13.12
N ARG A 82 -12.76 -9.46 -12.06
CA ARG A 82 -12.29 -8.59 -10.97
C ARG A 82 -11.09 -9.25 -10.28
N PRO A 83 -9.96 -8.55 -10.10
CA PRO A 83 -8.83 -9.11 -9.38
C PRO A 83 -9.23 -9.38 -7.93
N ASN A 84 -8.64 -10.42 -7.35
CA ASN A 84 -8.80 -10.77 -5.95
C ASN A 84 -7.44 -10.75 -5.26
N LEU A 85 -7.33 -10.01 -4.16
CA LEU A 85 -6.14 -10.00 -3.32
C LEU A 85 -6.54 -10.47 -1.92
N LYS A 86 -5.90 -11.55 -1.47
CA LYS A 86 -6.04 -12.05 -0.11
C LYS A 86 -5.04 -11.36 0.79
N THR A 87 -5.46 -10.26 1.43
CA THR A 87 -4.56 -9.44 2.24
C THR A 87 -4.06 -10.14 3.51
N SER A 88 -4.71 -11.22 3.94
CA SER A 88 -4.26 -12.11 5.01
C SER A 88 -3.06 -13.00 4.64
N GLU A 89 -2.81 -13.22 3.34
CA GLU A 89 -1.75 -14.10 2.83
C GLU A 89 -0.50 -13.33 2.37
N LEU A 90 -0.46 -12.01 2.60
CA LEU A 90 0.69 -11.19 2.20
C LEU A 90 1.97 -11.66 2.92
N PRO A 91 3.09 -11.79 2.19
CA PRO A 91 4.36 -12.20 2.76
C PRO A 91 4.96 -11.07 3.59
N ILE A 92 4.73 -11.12 4.90
CA ILE A 92 5.29 -10.17 5.88
C ILE A 92 6.21 -10.96 6.80
N PRO A 93 7.52 -10.64 6.83
CA PRO A 93 8.47 -11.27 7.75
C PRO A 93 8.06 -11.09 9.20
N THR A 94 8.24 -12.11 10.03
CA THR A 94 7.74 -12.16 11.41
C THR A 94 8.33 -11.03 12.26
N GLU A 95 9.59 -10.67 12.04
CA GLU A 95 10.31 -9.59 12.70
C GLU A 95 9.71 -8.18 12.42
N LEU A 96 8.95 -8.05 11.34
CA LEU A 96 8.24 -6.82 10.97
C LEU A 96 6.75 -6.85 11.33
N ARG A 97 6.23 -7.98 11.85
CA ARG A 97 4.84 -8.09 12.34
C ARG A 97 4.74 -7.50 13.74
N LYS A 98 4.58 -6.18 13.82
CA LYS A 98 4.22 -5.48 15.06
C LYS A 98 2.70 -5.31 15.21
#